data_AF-C9LNY4-F1
#
_entry.id   AF-C9LNY4-F1
#
_cell.length_a   1.000
_cell.length_b   1.000
_cell.length_c   1.000
_cell.angle_alpha   90.00
_cell.angle_beta   90.00
_cell.angle_gamma   90.00
#
_symmetry.space_group_name_H-M   'P 1'
#
loop_
_entity.id
_entity.type
_entity.pdbx_description
1 polymer ?
#
loop_
_entity_poly.entity_id
_entity_poly.type
_entity_poly.pdbx_seq_one_letter_code
_entity_poly.pdbx_strand_id
1 'polypeptide(L)'
;MVFSPIDYINTEERPEMIQKVRDGEAFVSICGHCGKKSRMDYSFLYYQPSALFLVYYAADQEDYEKAWKMLTGQDRGRRLDEEKLRGVKKRLVTSREALREKLMILDSGFDDRVIELMKGLAFMSLRRHSPELHPERVLFDMGLTGTIIFVLRKREKSSRHMHLRRRCTEKLKRV
;
A
#
# COMPACT_ATOMS: atom_id res chain seq x y z
N MET A 1 -0.51 -21.22 21.53
CA MET A 1 0.44 -20.19 21.04
C MET A 1 -0.35 -18.90 20.88
N VAL A 2 0.01 -17.85 21.63
CA VAL A 2 -0.66 -16.55 21.59
C VAL A 2 -0.03 -15.74 20.46
N PHE A 3 -0.85 -15.09 19.63
CA PHE A 3 -0.35 -14.21 18.58
C PHE A 3 0.29 -12.96 19.21
N SER A 4 1.51 -12.61 18.78
CA SER A 4 2.12 -11.33 19.11
C SER A 4 2.08 -10.42 17.88
N PRO A 5 1.56 -9.18 17.99
CA PRO A 5 1.71 -8.16 16.96
C PRO A 5 3.19 -7.95 16.60
N ILE A 6 3.44 -7.62 15.33
CA ILE A 6 4.76 -7.27 14.82
C ILE A 6 4.74 -5.78 14.48
N ASP A 7 5.15 -4.95 15.43
CA ASP A 7 5.03 -3.49 15.30
C ASP A 7 6.02 -2.91 14.27
N TYR A 8 7.13 -3.61 14.02
CA TYR A 8 8.16 -3.21 13.07
C TYR A 8 8.69 -4.40 12.27
N ILE A 9 8.73 -4.23 10.95
CA ILE A 9 9.21 -5.22 9.99
C ILE A 9 10.35 -4.57 9.20
N ASN A 10 11.58 -5.05 9.41
CA ASN A 10 12.74 -4.73 8.58
C ASN A 10 13.07 -5.92 7.68
N THR A 11 13.03 -5.73 6.36
CA THR A 11 13.28 -6.84 5.42
C THR A 11 14.75 -7.20 5.24
N GLU A 12 15.70 -6.37 5.70
CA GLU A 12 17.11 -6.79 5.76
C GLU A 12 17.33 -7.80 6.88
N GLU A 13 16.71 -7.56 8.05
CA GLU A 13 16.76 -8.48 9.19
C GLU A 13 15.89 -9.72 8.96
N ARG A 14 14.78 -9.56 8.23
CA ARG A 14 13.77 -10.61 8.00
C ARG A 14 13.32 -10.66 6.53
N PRO A 15 14.16 -11.17 5.62
CA PRO A 15 13.86 -11.20 4.18
C PRO A 15 12.57 -11.95 3.84
N GLU A 16 12.19 -12.95 4.63
CA GLU A 16 10.96 -13.73 4.44
C GLU A 16 9.68 -12.87 4.56
N MET A 17 9.76 -11.73 5.26
CA MET A 17 8.63 -10.84 5.47
C MET A 17 8.25 -10.07 4.20
N ILE A 18 9.13 -10.00 3.20
CA ILE A 18 8.81 -9.44 1.88
C ILE A 18 7.59 -10.17 1.31
N GLN A 19 7.69 -11.49 1.17
CA GLN A 19 6.63 -12.28 0.57
C GLN A 19 5.40 -12.37 1.50
N LYS A 20 5.62 -12.62 2.80
CA LYS A 20 4.55 -12.78 3.79
C LYS A 20 3.65 -11.54 3.95
N VAL A 21 4.18 -10.33 3.78
CA VAL A 21 3.37 -9.11 3.82
C VAL A 21 2.54 -8.97 2.54
N ARG A 22 3.09 -9.37 1.38
CA ARG A 22 2.43 -9.28 0.06
C ARG A 22 1.27 -10.25 -0.10
N ASP A 23 1.44 -11.49 0.35
CA ASP A 23 0.37 -12.50 0.35
C ASP A 23 -0.54 -12.44 1.59
N GLY A 24 -0.12 -11.70 2.62
CA GLY A 24 -0.86 -11.46 3.84
C GLY A 24 -0.68 -12.53 4.92
N GLU A 25 0.22 -13.51 4.72
CA GLU A 25 0.56 -14.51 5.73
C GLU A 25 1.18 -13.91 7.00
N ALA A 26 1.85 -12.77 6.90
CA ALA A 26 2.40 -12.04 8.05
C ALA A 26 1.32 -11.66 9.09
N PHE A 27 0.06 -11.61 8.67
CA PHE A 27 -1.08 -11.17 9.47
C PHE A 27 -2.04 -12.31 9.80
N VAL A 28 -1.60 -13.57 9.69
CA VAL A 28 -2.40 -14.74 10.01
C VAL A 28 -1.95 -15.33 11.34
N SER A 29 -2.90 -15.44 12.27
CA SER A 29 -2.75 -16.21 13.50
C SER A 29 -3.43 -17.57 13.34
N ILE A 30 -2.83 -18.61 13.91
CA ILE A 30 -3.37 -19.97 13.92
C ILE A 30 -3.70 -20.33 15.37
N CYS A 31 -4.96 -20.66 15.64
CA CYS A 31 -5.38 -21.15 16.95
C CYS A 31 -4.68 -22.48 17.26
N GLY A 32 -3.89 -22.53 18.33
CA GLY A 32 -3.16 -23.75 18.72
C GLY A 32 -4.07 -24.90 19.19
N HIS A 33 -5.34 -24.64 19.49
CA HIS A 33 -6.29 -25.66 19.95
C HIS A 33 -7.08 -26.30 18.80
N CYS A 34 -7.59 -25.49 17.86
CA CYS A 34 -8.46 -25.96 16.78
C CYS A 34 -7.91 -25.75 15.36
N GLY A 35 -6.72 -25.15 15.21
CA GLY A 35 -6.11 -24.88 13.90
C GLY A 35 -6.77 -23.76 13.09
N LYS A 36 -7.84 -23.12 13.60
CA LYS A 36 -8.54 -22.05 12.90
C LYS A 36 -7.60 -20.88 12.62
N LYS A 37 -7.59 -20.42 11.35
CA LYS A 37 -6.86 -19.24 10.91
C LYS A 37 -7.70 -17.98 11.13
N SER A 38 -7.09 -16.97 11.76
CA SER A 38 -7.67 -15.64 11.96
C SER A 38 -6.74 -14.61 11.37
N ARG A 39 -7.29 -13.67 10.59
CA ARG A 39 -6.53 -12.52 10.10
C ARG A 39 -6.54 -11.42 11.17
N MET A 40 -5.35 -10.96 11.55
CA MET A 40 -5.15 -9.94 12.57
C MET A 40 -4.94 -8.60 11.89
N ASP A 41 -5.66 -7.56 12.34
CA ASP A 41 -5.53 -6.20 11.84
C ASP A 41 -4.99 -5.32 12.95
N TYR A 42 -3.75 -4.86 12.80
CA TYR A 42 -3.03 -4.07 13.78
C TYR A 42 -2.06 -3.15 13.05
N SER A 43 -1.69 -2.04 13.68
CA SER A 43 -0.77 -1.06 13.11
C SER A 43 0.67 -1.58 13.12
N PHE A 44 1.44 -1.27 12.08
CA PHE A 44 2.86 -1.64 12.00
C PHE A 44 3.63 -0.75 11.03
N LEU A 45 4.95 -0.71 11.20
CA LEU A 45 5.88 -0.06 10.30
C LEU A 45 6.64 -1.10 9.47
N TYR A 46 6.49 -1.05 8.14
CA TYR A 46 7.25 -1.88 7.21
C TYR A 46 8.35 -1.06 6.56
N TYR A 47 9.59 -1.53 6.71
CA TYR A 47 10.78 -0.95 6.09
C TYR A 47 11.47 -1.98 5.19
N GLN A 48 11.63 -1.59 3.92
CA GLN A 48 12.39 -2.34 2.93
C GLN A 48 13.58 -1.48 2.45
N PRO A 49 14.75 -1.62 3.10
CA PRO A 49 15.93 -0.78 2.82
C PRO A 49 16.42 -0.91 1.38
N SER A 50 16.41 -2.13 0.84
CA SER A 50 16.85 -2.44 -0.54
C SER A 50 16.08 -1.68 -1.62
N ALA A 51 14.89 -1.16 -1.30
CA ALA A 51 14.07 -0.37 -2.21
C ALA A 51 13.86 1.07 -1.72
N LEU A 52 14.56 1.50 -0.66
CA LEU A 52 14.38 2.78 0.03
C LEU A 52 12.90 3.07 0.29
N PHE A 53 12.17 2.08 0.81
CA PHE A 53 10.71 2.14 0.95
C PHE A 53 10.28 1.92 2.40
N LEU A 54 9.46 2.83 2.91
CA LEU A 54 8.90 2.78 4.26
C LEU A 54 7.40 3.02 4.19
N VAL A 55 6.59 2.12 4.73
CA VAL A 55 5.14 2.31 4.85
C VAL A 55 4.67 2.01 6.26
N TYR A 56 3.95 2.95 6.85
CA TYR A 56 3.20 2.73 8.08
C TYR A 56 1.76 2.34 7.73
N TYR A 57 1.32 1.20 8.25
CA TYR A 57 -0.08 0.80 8.25
C TYR A 57 -0.71 1.23 9.58
N ALA A 58 -1.72 2.09 9.52
CA ALA A 58 -2.51 2.49 10.68
C ALA A 58 -3.85 1.74 10.66
N ALA A 59 -4.08 0.90 11.67
CA ALA A 59 -5.34 0.15 11.81
C ALA A 59 -6.49 1.02 12.34
N ASP A 60 -6.16 2.12 13.02
CA ASP A 60 -7.13 3.07 13.58
C ASP A 60 -6.68 4.53 13.44
N GLN A 61 -7.58 5.44 13.81
CA GLN A 61 -7.40 6.88 13.69
C GLN A 61 -6.31 7.43 14.63
N GLU A 62 -6.16 6.84 15.82
CA GLU A 62 -5.19 7.30 16.80
C GLU A 62 -3.76 7.02 16.32
N ASP A 63 -3.54 5.81 15.81
CA ASP A 63 -2.26 5.41 15.23
C ASP A 63 -1.95 6.18 13.93
N TYR A 64 -2.97 6.48 13.13
CA TYR A 64 -2.82 7.34 11.95
C TYR A 64 -2.27 8.72 12.33
N GLU A 65 -2.85 9.38 13.32
CA GLU A 65 -2.43 10.71 13.75
C GLU A 65 -1.02 10.72 14.33
N LYS A 66 -0.67 9.70 15.13
CA LYS A 66 0.68 9.51 15.67
C LYS A 66 1.69 9.32 14.54
N ALA A 67 1.41 8.42 13.61
CA ALA A 67 2.30 8.14 12.48
C ALA A 67 2.43 9.33 11.53
N TRP A 68 1.36 10.09 11.30
CA TRP A 68 1.40 11.31 10.50
C TRP A 68 2.37 12.34 11.08
N LYS A 69 2.27 12.63 12.39
CA LYS A 69 3.16 13.58 13.08
C LYS A 69 4.62 13.11 13.04
N MET A 70 4.86 11.81 13.20
CA MET A 70 6.18 11.20 13.13
C MET A 70 6.79 11.31 11.72
N LEU A 71 6.03 10.94 10.67
CA LEU A 71 6.52 10.90 9.29
C LEU A 71 6.72 12.30 8.68
N THR A 72 5.94 13.30 9.12
CA THR A 72 6.05 14.70 8.67
C THR A 72 7.04 15.52 9.50
N GLY A 73 7.62 14.96 10.57
CA GLY A 73 8.59 15.65 11.43
C GLY A 73 7.97 16.73 12.32
N GLN A 74 6.64 16.74 12.46
CA GLN A 74 5.89 17.59 13.39
C GLN A 74 6.06 17.15 14.85
N ASP A 75 6.36 15.87 15.08
CA ASP A 75 6.81 15.38 16.38
C ASP A 75 8.32 15.61 16.53
N ARG A 76 8.71 16.60 17.34
CA ARG A 76 10.13 16.93 17.61
C ARG A 76 10.81 15.93 18.56
N GLY A 77 10.06 15.14 19.32
CA GLY A 77 10.59 14.20 20.32
C GLY A 77 10.79 12.78 19.80
N ARG A 78 10.12 12.42 18.69
CA ARG A 78 10.18 11.06 18.08
C ARG A 78 10.51 11.10 16.59
N ARG A 79 11.40 12.00 16.18
CA ARG A 79 11.91 11.98 14.81
C ARG A 79 12.60 10.65 14.55
N LEU A 80 12.16 9.95 13.51
CA LEU A 80 12.91 8.83 12.98
C LEU A 80 14.30 9.34 12.57
N ASP A 81 15.33 8.50 12.71
CA ASP A 81 16.71 8.80 12.33
C ASP A 81 16.76 9.33 10.88
N GLU A 82 16.85 10.66 10.74
CA GLU A 82 16.70 11.35 9.46
C GLU A 82 17.84 11.02 8.50
N GLU A 83 19.00 10.63 9.04
CA GLU A 83 20.16 10.25 8.26
C GLU A 83 19.96 8.86 7.66
N LYS A 84 19.51 7.88 8.47
CA LYS A 84 19.17 6.53 7.98
C LYS A 84 17.99 6.51 7.02
N LEU A 85 17.09 7.48 7.13
CA LEU A 85 15.90 7.58 6.27
C LEU A 85 16.04 8.60 5.13
N ARG A 86 17.25 9.12 4.89
CA ARG A 86 17.51 10.02 3.77
C ARG A 86 17.18 9.32 2.45
N GLY A 87 16.35 9.95 1.62
CA GLY A 87 15.93 9.40 0.33
C GLY A 87 14.87 8.29 0.41
N VAL A 88 14.51 7.83 1.62
CA VAL A 88 13.48 6.80 1.80
C VAL A 88 12.09 7.36 1.47
N LYS A 89 11.38 6.67 0.60
CA LYS A 89 9.98 6.95 0.24
C LYS A 89 9.09 6.53 1.41
N LYS A 90 8.60 7.52 2.16
CA LYS A 90 7.69 7.33 3.29
C LYS A 90 6.23 7.30 2.83
N ARG A 91 5.43 6.36 3.31
CA ARG A 91 4.00 6.21 3.01
C ARG A 91 3.21 5.93 4.29
N LEU A 92 1.96 6.37 4.31
CA LEU A 92 1.00 6.11 5.39
C LEU A 92 -0.28 5.58 4.74
N VAL A 93 -0.77 4.44 5.20
CA VAL A 93 -1.97 3.78 4.67
C VAL A 93 -2.87 3.33 5.82
N THR A 94 -4.18 3.29 5.56
CA THR A 94 -5.22 2.96 6.56
C THR A 94 -6.06 1.75 6.18
N SER A 95 -5.65 0.99 5.16
CA SER A 95 -6.39 -0.18 4.68
C SER A 95 -5.47 -1.15 3.97
N ARG A 96 -5.78 -2.45 4.04
CA ARG A 96 -4.94 -3.50 3.44
C ARG A 96 -4.88 -3.39 1.94
N GLU A 97 -5.96 -2.95 1.30
CA GLU A 97 -6.01 -2.69 -0.13
C GLU A 97 -5.01 -1.61 -0.51
N ALA A 98 -4.93 -0.52 0.26
CA ALA A 98 -3.96 0.54 0.02
C ALA A 98 -2.53 0.05 0.25
N LEU A 99 -2.28 -0.72 1.32
CA LEU A 99 -0.96 -1.33 1.54
C LEU A 99 -0.54 -2.22 0.36
N ARG A 100 -1.42 -3.13 -0.05
CA ARG A 100 -1.18 -4.04 -1.17
C ARG A 100 -0.94 -3.29 -2.47
N GLU A 101 -1.72 -2.24 -2.73
CA GLU A 101 -1.52 -1.37 -3.90
C GLU A 101 -0.11 -0.74 -3.88
N LYS A 102 0.31 -0.16 -2.75
CA LYS A 102 1.65 0.44 -2.62
C LYS A 102 2.78 -0.56 -2.83
N LEU A 103 2.63 -1.77 -2.28
CA LEU A 103 3.61 -2.85 -2.49
C LEU A 103 3.62 -3.35 -3.94
N MET A 104 2.46 -3.47 -4.59
CA MET A 104 2.39 -3.86 -6.00
C MET A 104 3.04 -2.83 -6.93
N ILE A 105 2.83 -1.54 -6.65
CA ILE A 105 3.49 -0.43 -7.37
C ILE A 105 5.01 -0.51 -7.19
N LEU A 106 5.47 -0.75 -5.96
CA LEU A 106 6.88 -0.95 -5.63
C LEU A 106 7.47 -2.13 -6.42
N ASP A 107 6.83 -3.30 -6.36
CA ASP A 107 7.28 -4.52 -7.02
C ASP A 107 7.29 -4.39 -8.56
N SER A 108 6.41 -3.56 -9.10
CA SER A 108 6.35 -3.27 -10.54
C SER A 108 7.40 -2.24 -10.99
N GLY A 109 8.14 -1.66 -10.06
CA GLY A 109 9.16 -0.63 -10.32
C GLY A 109 8.59 0.72 -10.73
N PHE A 110 7.35 1.03 -10.37
CA PHE A 110 6.72 2.31 -10.71
C PHE A 110 6.91 3.35 -9.61
N ASP A 111 6.92 4.63 -10.00
CA ASP A 111 6.80 5.72 -9.03
C ASP A 111 5.34 5.87 -8.58
N ASP A 112 5.10 5.57 -7.31
CA ASP A 112 3.81 5.69 -6.65
C ASP A 112 3.14 7.06 -6.81
N ARG A 113 3.90 8.15 -6.85
CA ARG A 113 3.34 9.50 -7.04
C ARG A 113 2.74 9.65 -8.44
N VAL A 114 3.38 9.06 -9.44
CA VAL A 114 2.90 9.08 -10.82
C VAL A 114 1.63 8.23 -10.94
N ILE A 115 1.59 7.07 -10.28
CA ILE A 115 0.38 6.23 -10.25
C ILE A 115 -0.79 6.97 -9.57
N GLU A 116 -0.57 7.67 -8.46
CA GLU A 116 -1.62 8.48 -7.82
C GLU A 116 -2.12 9.63 -8.72
N LEU A 117 -1.22 10.32 -9.43
CA LEU A 117 -1.61 11.33 -10.43
C LEU A 117 -2.46 10.71 -11.55
N MET A 118 -2.07 9.53 -12.04
CA MET A 118 -2.84 8.81 -13.06
C MET A 118 -4.20 8.34 -12.56
N LYS A 119 -4.33 7.93 -11.29
CA LYS A 119 -5.62 7.63 -10.65
C LYS A 119 -6.51 8.87 -10.61
N GLY A 120 -5.94 10.04 -10.32
CA GLY A 120 -6.64 11.33 -10.40
C GLY A 120 -7.14 11.62 -11.82
N LEU A 121 -6.30 11.47 -12.84
CA LEU A 121 -6.70 11.65 -14.24
C LEU A 121 -7.76 10.64 -14.68
N ALA A 122 -7.66 9.38 -14.24
CA ALA A 122 -8.65 8.34 -14.45
C ALA A 122 -10.00 8.74 -13.86
N PHE A 123 -10.01 9.21 -12.62
CA PHE A 123 -11.21 9.69 -11.94
C PHE A 123 -11.83 10.89 -12.66
N MET A 124 -11.03 11.87 -13.10
CA MET A 124 -11.50 13.02 -13.87
C MET A 124 -12.10 12.61 -15.22
N SER A 125 -11.46 11.68 -15.93
CA SER A 125 -11.99 11.14 -17.19
C SER A 125 -13.31 10.42 -16.99
N LEU A 126 -13.43 9.63 -15.92
CA LEU A 126 -14.66 8.94 -15.55
C LEU A 126 -15.80 9.94 -15.29
N ARG A 127 -15.55 10.98 -14.48
CA ARG A 127 -16.56 12.01 -14.21
C ARG A 127 -17.05 12.73 -15.46
N ARG A 128 -16.23 12.81 -16.51
CA ARG A 128 -16.60 13.44 -17.78
C ARG A 128 -17.44 12.52 -18.68
N HIS A 129 -17.08 11.25 -18.79
CA HIS A 129 -17.67 10.34 -19.78
C HIS A 129 -18.72 9.38 -19.20
N SER A 130 -18.73 9.18 -17.89
CA SER A 130 -19.66 8.28 -17.17
C SER A 130 -19.97 8.85 -15.78
N PRO A 131 -20.57 10.06 -15.69
CA PRO A 131 -20.80 10.76 -14.43
C PRO A 131 -21.69 10.00 -13.44
N GLU A 132 -22.53 9.05 -13.91
CA GLU A 132 -23.37 8.16 -13.10
C GLU A 132 -22.56 7.13 -12.29
N LEU A 133 -21.30 6.91 -12.68
CA LEU A 133 -20.36 6.11 -11.92
C LEU A 133 -19.74 6.99 -10.85
N HIS A 134 -20.22 6.82 -9.62
CA HIS A 134 -19.65 7.41 -8.41
C HIS A 134 -18.78 6.37 -7.67
N PRO A 135 -17.52 6.14 -8.09
CA PRO A 135 -16.62 5.31 -7.32
C PRO A 135 -16.18 6.05 -6.06
N GLU A 136 -16.11 5.32 -4.96
CA GLU A 136 -15.51 5.85 -3.73
C GLU A 136 -13.99 5.81 -3.80
N ARG A 137 -13.45 4.82 -4.52
CA ARG A 137 -12.01 4.62 -4.67
C ARG A 137 -11.66 4.19 -6.09
N VAL A 138 -10.52 4.66 -6.55
CA VAL A 138 -9.81 4.14 -7.71
C VAL A 138 -8.60 3.39 -7.17
N LEU A 139 -8.38 2.16 -7.61
CA LEU A 139 -7.22 1.34 -7.23
C LEU A 139 -6.42 1.00 -8.48
N PHE A 140 -5.11 0.95 -8.34
CA PHE A 140 -4.18 0.43 -9.33
C PHE A 140 -4.13 -1.09 -9.26
N ASP A 141 -4.08 -1.70 -10.44
CA ASP A 141 -3.86 -3.13 -10.63
C ASP A 141 -3.03 -3.37 -11.90
N MET A 142 -2.41 -4.54 -11.98
CA MET A 142 -1.59 -4.96 -13.11
C MET A 142 -2.24 -6.16 -13.80
N GLY A 143 -2.65 -5.97 -15.05
CA GLY A 143 -3.14 -7.05 -15.89
C GLY A 143 -2.04 -8.06 -16.24
N LEU A 144 -2.44 -9.29 -16.58
CA LEU A 144 -1.55 -10.42 -16.90
C LEU A 144 -0.49 -10.11 -17.98
N THR A 145 -0.76 -9.15 -18.86
CA THR A 145 0.14 -8.73 -19.95
C THR A 145 1.01 -7.52 -19.61
N GLY A 146 1.07 -7.11 -18.34
CA GLY A 146 1.75 -5.89 -17.89
C GLY A 146 0.98 -4.60 -18.16
N THR A 147 -0.31 -4.70 -18.51
CA THR A 147 -1.17 -3.54 -18.76
C THR A 147 -1.61 -2.92 -17.44
N ILE A 148 -1.45 -1.60 -17.29
CA ILE A 148 -1.95 -0.87 -16.12
C ILE A 148 -3.48 -0.80 -16.18
N ILE A 149 -4.11 -1.17 -15.07
CA ILE A 149 -5.57 -1.17 -14.89
C ILE A 149 -5.91 -0.28 -13.71
N PHE A 150 -6.94 0.54 -13.86
CA PHE A 150 -7.57 1.25 -12.76
C PHE A 150 -8.93 0.63 -12.44
N VAL A 151 -9.03 0.09 -11.24
CA VAL A 151 -10.23 -0.55 -10.69
C VAL A 151 -11.05 0.49 -9.97
N LEU A 152 -12.30 0.66 -10.38
CA LEU A 152 -13.27 1.54 -9.75
C LEU A 152 -14.07 0.73 -8.74
N ARG A 153 -14.06 1.12 -7.45
CA ARG A 153 -14.85 0.45 -6.40
C ARG A 153 -15.91 1.37 -5.81
N LYS A 154 -17.12 0.81 -5.65
CA LYS A 154 -18.19 1.31 -4.78
C LYS A 154 -18.20 0.51 -3.46
N ARG A 155 -18.77 1.07 -2.38
CA ARG A 155 -18.94 0.37 -1.08
C ARG A 155 -19.67 -0.97 -1.22
N GLU A 156 -20.63 -1.06 -2.14
CA GLU A 156 -21.38 -2.29 -2.45
C GLU A 156 -20.77 -3.01 -3.65
N LYS A 157 -19.88 -3.99 -3.37
CA LYS A 157 -19.36 -5.15 -4.15
C LYS A 157 -19.25 -5.13 -5.69
N SER A 158 -19.57 -4.04 -6.39
CA SER A 158 -19.48 -3.91 -7.84
C SER A 158 -18.18 -3.19 -8.19
N SER A 159 -17.34 -3.87 -8.98
CA SER A 159 -16.10 -3.33 -9.52
C SER A 159 -16.21 -3.16 -11.04
N ARG A 160 -15.63 -2.08 -11.57
CA ARG A 160 -15.42 -1.88 -13.01
C ARG A 160 -13.94 -1.63 -13.28
N HIS A 161 -13.44 -2.09 -14.44
CA HIS A 161 -12.03 -2.00 -14.81
C HIS A 161 -11.83 -0.99 -15.96
N MET A 162 -10.85 -0.10 -15.82
CA MET A 162 -10.41 0.79 -16.88
C MET A 162 -8.96 0.45 -17.27
N HIS A 163 -8.71 0.20 -18.56
CA HIS A 163 -7.39 -0.23 -19.04
C HIS A 163 -6.62 0.91 -19.71
N LEU A 164 -5.35 1.08 -19.40
CA LEU A 164 -4.45 1.96 -20.16
C LEU A 164 -3.71 1.22 -21.28
N ARG A 165 -3.48 1.91 -22.39
CA ARG A 165 -2.75 1.36 -23.55
C ARG A 165 -1.27 1.14 -23.23
N ARG A 166 -0.68 0.06 -23.77
CA ARG A 166 0.73 -0.36 -23.57
C ARG A 166 1.78 0.76 -23.71
N ARG A 167 1.63 1.65 -24.69
CA ARG A 167 2.60 2.74 -24.96
C ARG A 167 2.79 3.72 -23.79
N CYS A 168 1.80 3.86 -22.91
CA CYS A 168 1.94 4.68 -21.70
C CYS A 168 2.69 3.95 -20.58
N THR A 169 2.61 2.61 -20.53
CA THR A 169 3.19 1.80 -19.44
C THR A 169 4.73 1.75 -19.47
N GLU A 170 5.33 1.71 -20.65
CA GLU A 170 6.80 1.66 -20.81
C GLU A 170 7.51 2.96 -20.41
N LYS A 171 6.83 4.10 -20.56
CA LYS A 171 7.37 5.41 -20.15
C LYS A 171 7.42 5.58 -18.64
N LEU A 172 6.55 4.88 -17.90
CA LEU A 172 6.42 4.98 -16.45
C LEU A 172 7.53 4.25 -15.68
N LYS A 173 8.23 3.30 -16.32
CA LYS A 173 9.36 2.56 -15.71
C LYS A 173 10.70 3.29 -15.83
N ARG A 174 10.76 4.40 -16.58
CA ARG A 174 12.01 5.10 -16.94
C ARG A 174 12.15 6.47 -16.26
N VAL A 175 11.29 6.80 -15.30
CA VAL A 175 11.31 8.03 -14.50
C VAL A 175 11.72 7.67 -13.09
#